data_AF-A0A0Q1BZP8-F1
#
_entry.id   AF-A0A0Q1BZP8-F1
#
_cell.length_a   1.000
_cell.length_b   1.000
_cell.length_c   1.000
_cell.angle_alpha   90.00
_cell.angle_beta   90.00
_cell.angle_gamma   90.00
#
_symmetry.space_group_name_H-M   'P 1'
#
loop_
_entity.id
_entity.type
_entity.pdbx_description
1 polymer ?
#
loop_
_entity_poly.entity_id
_entity_poly.type
_entity_poly.pdbx_seq_one_letter_code
_entity_poly.pdbx_strand_id
1 'polypeptide(L)'
;MDIFSKVSKSRKVLYRIIAALLILLSIAIGIYLIPSLMPLIKRTPYQLLHPEVRVRNELGLDWFWQYVGWFIAYMIFRIGKSFYKDSKKPS
;
A
#
# COMPACT_ATOMS: atom_id res chain seq x y z
N MET A 1 39.66 1.02 -11.25
CA MET A 1 38.50 1.94 -11.15
C MET A 1 37.22 1.38 -11.80
N ASP A 2 37.32 0.49 -12.79
CA ASP A 2 36.15 -0.07 -13.52
C ASP A 2 35.25 -1.02 -12.73
N ILE A 3 35.79 -1.82 -11.80
CA ILE A 3 35.00 -2.82 -11.08
C ILE A 3 34.00 -2.13 -10.12
N PHE A 4 34.43 -1.09 -9.41
CA PHE A 4 33.59 -0.33 -8.49
C PHE A 4 32.46 0.41 -9.21
N SER A 5 32.74 1.00 -10.39
CA SER A 5 31.71 1.69 -11.17
C SER A 5 30.62 0.74 -11.67
N LYS A 6 31.02 -0.46 -12.12
CA LYS A 6 30.12 -1.52 -12.63
C LYS A 6 29.24 -2.09 -11.52
N VAL A 7 29.79 -2.37 -10.34
CA VAL A 7 29.03 -2.83 -9.16
C VAL A 7 28.04 -1.76 -8.69
N SER A 8 28.41 -0.47 -8.72
CA SER A 8 27.49 0.61 -8.34
C SER A 8 26.31 0.75 -9.30
N LYS A 9 26.54 0.61 -10.62
CA LYS A 9 25.48 0.64 -11.64
C LYS A 9 24.49 -0.52 -11.45
N SER A 10 24.98 -1.73 -11.24
CA SER A 10 24.11 -2.89 -11.01
C SER A 10 23.25 -2.74 -9.76
N ARG A 11 23.78 -2.17 -8.67
CA ARG A 11 22.99 -1.85 -7.46
C ARG A 11 21.88 -0.84 -7.73
N LYS A 12 22.15 0.23 -8.50
CA LYS A 12 21.14 1.23 -8.86
C LYS A 12 20.02 0.63 -9.72
N VAL A 13 20.34 -0.27 -10.65
CA VAL A 13 19.34 -0.99 -11.45
C VAL A 13 18.47 -1.88 -10.57
N LEU A 14 19.09 -2.66 -9.67
CA LEU A 14 18.37 -3.52 -8.73
C LEU A 14 17.39 -2.72 -7.86
N TYR A 15 17.80 -1.57 -7.32
CA TYR A 15 16.92 -0.70 -6.54
C TYR A 15 15.74 -0.12 -7.34
N ARG A 16 15.91 0.14 -8.64
CA ARG A 16 14.80 0.57 -9.51
C ARG A 16 13.80 -0.55 -9.72
N ILE A 17 14.27 -1.78 -9.93
CA ILE A 17 13.40 -2.96 -10.12
C ILE A 17 12.61 -3.22 -8.83
N ILE A 18 13.27 -3.23 -7.67
CA ILE A 18 12.61 -3.39 -6.37
C ILE A 18 11.59 -2.27 -6.14
N ALA A 19 11.95 -1.01 -6.43
CA ALA A 19 11.04 0.11 -6.30
C ALA A 19 9.79 -0.05 -7.18
N ALA A 20 9.96 -0.41 -8.46
CA ALA A 20 8.85 -0.62 -9.39
C ALA A 20 7.93 -1.75 -8.91
N LEU A 21 8.50 -2.87 -8.48
CA LEU A 21 7.75 -4.00 -7.94
C LEU A 21 6.93 -3.61 -6.71
N LEU A 22 7.52 -2.89 -5.75
CA LEU A 22 6.82 -2.46 -4.55
C LEU A 22 5.69 -1.47 -4.87
N ILE A 23 5.93 -0.52 -5.78
CA ILE A 23 4.89 0.44 -6.20
C ILE A 23 3.73 -0.29 -6.89
N LEU A 24 4.01 -1.21 -7.80
CA LEU A 24 2.99 -2.02 -8.47
C LEU A 24 2.20 -2.88 -7.48
N LEU A 25 2.89 -3.50 -6.52
CA LEU A 25 2.27 -4.30 -5.46
C LEU A 25 1.32 -3.45 -4.60
N SER A 26 1.73 -2.23 -4.23
CA SER A 26 0.86 -1.30 -3.50
C SER A 26 -0.41 -0.95 -4.27
N ILE A 27 -0.28 -0.65 -5.57
CA ILE A 27 -1.43 -0.34 -6.43
C ILE A 27 -2.36 -1.55 -6.54
N ALA A 28 -1.81 -2.77 -6.71
CA ALA A 28 -2.59 -3.99 -6.77
C ALA A 28 -3.39 -4.23 -5.49
N ILE A 29 -2.78 -4.03 -4.31
CA ILE A 29 -3.48 -4.11 -3.02
C ILE A 29 -4.60 -3.06 -2.95
N GLY A 30 -4.32 -1.82 -3.37
CA GLY A 30 -5.34 -0.77 -3.43
C GLY A 30 -6.54 -1.16 -4.29
N ILE A 31 -6.30 -1.67 -5.50
CA ILE A 31 -7.36 -2.13 -6.41
C ILE A 31 -8.17 -3.28 -5.78
N TYR A 32 -7.49 -4.21 -5.11
CA TYR A 32 -8.15 -5.33 -4.44
C TYR A 32 -9.07 -4.91 -3.28
N LEU A 33 -8.74 -3.81 -2.59
CA LEU A 33 -9.52 -3.30 -1.45
C LEU A 33 -10.75 -2.46 -1.85
N ILE A 34 -10.78 -1.90 -3.07
CA ILE A 34 -11.88 -1.04 -3.54
C ILE A 34 -13.25 -1.74 -3.55
N PRO A 35 -13.39 -2.98 -4.08
CA PRO A 35 -14.68 -3.68 -4.11
C PRO A 35 -15.31 -3.90 -2.74
N SER A 36 -14.50 -4.13 -1.70
CA SER A 36 -14.99 -4.31 -0.32
C SER A 36 -15.21 -2.98 0.41
N LEU A 37 -14.57 -1.89 -0.01
CA LEU A 37 -14.77 -0.55 0.55
C LEU A 37 -16.12 0.07 0.13
N MET A 38 -16.51 -0.13 -1.13
CA MET A 38 -17.75 0.44 -1.69
C MET A 38 -19.03 0.06 -0.94
N PRO A 39 -19.29 -1.23 -0.62
CA PRO A 39 -20.46 -1.61 0.18
C PRO A 39 -20.35 -1.12 1.63
N LEU A 40 -19.14 -1.04 2.18
CA LEU A 40 -18.91 -0.56 3.55
C LEU A 40 -19.34 0.91 3.70
N ILE A 41 -18.88 1.77 2.79
CA ILE A 41 -19.26 3.19 2.75
C ILE A 41 -20.78 3.35 2.61
N LYS A 42 -21.41 2.53 1.75
CA LYS A 42 -22.87 2.59 1.54
C LYS A 42 -23.66 2.19 2.79
N ARG A 43 -23.23 1.19 3.55
CA ARG A 43 -23.97 0.66 4.71
C ARG A 43 -23.75 1.48 5.99
N THR A 44 -22.57 2.09 6.12
CA THR A 44 -22.16 2.90 7.29
C THR A 44 -23.20 3.94 7.73
N PRO A 45 -23.73 4.83 6.88
CA PRO A 45 -24.71 5.83 7.31
C PRO A 45 -26.04 5.20 7.79
N TYR A 46 -26.51 4.13 7.15
CA TYR A 46 -27.75 3.45 7.56
C TYR A 46 -27.60 2.75 8.91
N GLN A 47 -26.46 2.11 9.15
CA GLN A 47 -26.19 1.36 10.38
C GLN A 47 -25.84 2.27 11.58
N LEU A 48 -25.44 3.51 11.33
CA LEU A 48 -25.27 4.54 12.36
C LEU A 48 -26.61 5.12 12.83
N LEU A 49 -27.61 5.19 11.96
CA LEU A 49 -28.94 5.78 12.26
C LEU A 49 -29.87 4.80 13.00
N HIS A 50 -29.76 3.49 12.78
CA HIS A 50 -30.54 2.46 13.47
C HIS A 50 -29.66 1.32 13.99
N PRO A 51 -28.98 1.51 15.14
CA PRO A 51 -27.93 0.60 15.57
C PRO A 51 -28.50 -0.46 16.51
N GLU A 52 -28.77 -1.66 16.00
CA GLU A 52 -28.64 -2.84 16.85
C GLU A 52 -27.15 -3.00 17.22
N VAL A 53 -26.86 -3.20 18.52
CA VAL A 53 -25.48 -3.20 19.07
C VAL A 53 -24.57 -4.21 18.33
N ARG A 54 -25.12 -5.34 17.89
CA ARG A 54 -24.39 -6.38 17.14
C ARG A 54 -23.88 -5.86 15.79
N VAL A 55 -24.70 -5.12 15.07
CA VAL A 55 -24.41 -4.58 13.73
C VAL A 55 -23.29 -3.53 13.80
N ARG A 56 -23.22 -2.76 14.90
CA ARG A 56 -22.17 -1.76 15.12
C ARG A 56 -20.79 -2.38 15.31
N ASN A 57 -20.69 -3.51 16.02
CA ASN A 57 -19.42 -4.19 16.24
C ASN A 57 -18.87 -4.83 14.95
N GLU A 58 -19.74 -5.43 14.13
CA GLU A 58 -19.35 -5.98 12.83
C GLU A 58 -18.85 -4.88 11.88
N LEU A 59 -19.52 -3.73 11.87
CA LEU A 59 -19.09 -2.55 11.09
C LEU A 59 -17.68 -2.06 11.49
N GLY A 60 -17.41 -2.05 12.80
CA GLY A 60 -16.11 -1.63 13.33
C GLY A 60 -14.97 -2.55 12.88
N LEU A 61 -15.20 -3.86 12.86
CA LEU A 61 -14.23 -4.84 12.38
C LEU A 61 -13.97 -4.69 10.89
N ASP A 62 -15.00 -4.53 10.07
CA ASP A 62 -14.84 -4.36 8.63
C ASP A 62 -14.08 -3.07 8.28
N TRP A 63 -14.37 -1.96 8.97
CA TRP A 63 -13.63 -0.70 8.84
C TRP A 63 -12.17 -0.83 9.31
N PHE A 64 -11.93 -1.58 10.38
CA PHE A 64 -10.59 -1.86 10.86
C PHE A 64 -9.77 -2.60 9.80
N TRP A 65 -10.32 -3.68 9.21
CA TRP A 65 -9.62 -4.43 8.15
C TRP A 65 -9.38 -3.60 6.90
N GLN A 66 -10.33 -2.75 6.50
CA GLN A 66 -10.13 -1.78 5.42
C GLN A 66 -8.96 -0.83 5.75
N TYR A 67 -8.95 -0.25 6.94
CA TYR A 67 -7.87 0.64 7.36
C TYR A 67 -6.51 -0.05 7.36
N VAL A 68 -6.42 -1.27 7.90
CA VAL A 68 -5.19 -2.07 7.90
C VAL A 68 -4.72 -2.35 6.47
N GLY A 69 -5.62 -2.71 5.57
CA GLY A 69 -5.30 -2.94 4.16
C GLY A 69 -4.71 -1.70 3.47
N TRP A 70 -5.36 -0.54 3.63
CA TRP A 70 -4.88 0.72 3.08
C TRP A 70 -3.56 1.17 3.71
N PHE A 71 -3.39 0.95 5.01
CA PHE A 71 -2.14 1.23 5.71
C PHE A 71 -0.98 0.40 5.16
N ILE A 72 -1.19 -0.91 4.95
CA ILE A 72 -0.18 -1.78 4.34
C ILE A 72 0.15 -1.33 2.92
N ALA A 73 -0.86 -1.05 2.09
CA ALA A 73 -0.66 -0.54 0.74
C ALA A 73 0.18 0.74 0.74
N TYR A 74 -0.12 1.67 1.64
CA TYR A 74 0.63 2.92 1.81
C TYR A 74 2.08 2.68 2.24
N MET A 75 2.31 1.80 3.22
CA MET A 75 3.66 1.49 3.69
C MET A 75 4.52 0.85 2.58
N ILE A 76 3.96 -0.07 1.81
CA ILE A 76 4.63 -0.69 0.66
C ILE A 76 4.99 0.37 -0.38
N PHE A 77 4.06 1.28 -0.70
CA PHE A 77 4.35 2.39 -1.62
C PHE A 77 5.47 3.28 -1.11
N ARG A 78 5.45 3.62 0.18
CA ARG A 78 6.47 4.47 0.83
C ARG A 78 7.84 3.83 0.75
N ILE A 79 7.95 2.53 1.00
CA ILE A 79 9.20 1.77 0.88
C ILE A 79 9.67 1.75 -0.57
N GLY A 80 8.79 1.46 -1.53
CA GLY A 80 9.11 1.49 -2.97
C GLY A 80 9.63 2.86 -3.42
N LYS A 81 9.00 3.95 -2.94
CA LYS A 81 9.47 5.32 -3.20
C LYS A 81 10.85 5.60 -2.59
N SER A 82 11.17 5.02 -1.43
CA SER A 82 12.50 5.14 -0.81
C SER A 82 13.57 4.48 -1.69
N PHE A 83 13.35 3.23 -2.11
CA PHE A 83 14.27 2.54 -3.04
C PHE A 83 14.46 3.31 -4.35
N TYR A 84 13.39 3.90 -4.88
CA TYR A 84 13.49 4.73 -6.07
C TYR A 84 14.38 5.96 -5.86
N LYS A 85 14.23 6.65 -4.73
CA LYS A 85 15.09 7.79 -4.36
C LYS A 85 16.55 7.37 -4.20
N ASP A 86 16.80 6.25 -3.52
CA ASP A 86 18.16 5.73 -3.31
C ASP A 86 18.83 5.34 -4.63
N SER A 87 18.07 4.85 -5.61
CA SER A 87 18.58 4.55 -6.96
C SER A 87 19.04 5.78 -7.76
N LYS A 88 18.62 6.99 -7.34
CA LYS A 88 18.95 8.27 -8.00
C LYS A 88 20.11 9.02 -7.36
N LYS A 89 20.60 8.59 -6.18
CA LYS A 89 21.72 9.27 -5.53
C LYS A 89 22.97 9.20 -6.40
N PRO A 90 23.70 10.32 -6.58
CA PRO A 90 25.01 10.29 -7.23
C PRO A 90 25.95 9.39 -6.42
N SER A 91 26.73 8.57 -7.14
CA SER A 91 27.71 7.62 -6.59
C SER A 91 29.08 8.26 -6.52
#